data_AF-N8XKH7-F1
#
_entry.id   AF-N8XKH7-F1
#
_cell.length_a   1.000
_cell.length_b   1.000
_cell.length_c   1.000
_cell.angle_alpha   90.00
_cell.angle_beta   90.00
_cell.angle_gamma   90.00
#
_symmetry.space_group_name_H-M   'P 1'
#
loop_
_entity.id
_entity.type
_entity.pdbx_description
1 polymer ?
#
loop_
_entity_poly.entity_id
_entity_poly.type
_entity_poly.pdbx_seq_one_letter_code
_entity_poly.pdbx_strand_id
1 'polypeptide(L)'
;METFNKKLANWIHATPATEAGINNIQIPGQAELLVWQTRYKAPTAYEQDFVQYLIKAFAAGATELGDLVQSLNQQGFRCESGELWTSETFSEEMQRLGY
;
A
#
# COMPACT_ATOMS: atom_id res chain seq x y z
N MET A 1 0.49 -22.43 0.27
CA MET A 1 1.33 -21.26 0.60
C MET A 1 0.37 -20.21 1.14
N GLU A 2 0.52 -19.86 2.41
CA GLU A 2 -0.43 -19.04 3.17
C GLU A 2 -0.21 -17.57 2.82
N THR A 3 -1.20 -16.92 2.19
CA THR A 3 -0.99 -15.66 1.46
C THR A 3 -1.17 -14.39 2.31
N PHE A 4 -1.64 -14.48 3.56
CA PHE A 4 -2.06 -13.31 4.36
C PHE A 4 -1.67 -13.38 5.84
N ASN A 5 -1.56 -12.22 6.49
CA ASN A 5 -1.09 -12.06 7.87
C ASN A 5 -2.11 -12.59 8.91
N LYS A 6 -1.97 -13.86 9.30
CA LYS A 6 -2.78 -14.52 10.33
C LYS A 6 -2.59 -13.97 11.76
N LYS A 7 -1.54 -13.19 12.02
CA LYS A 7 -1.18 -12.75 13.38
C LYS A 7 -1.87 -11.46 13.83
N LEU A 8 -2.53 -10.74 12.93
CA LEU A 8 -3.27 -9.51 13.24
C LEU A 8 -4.37 -9.72 14.30
N ALA A 9 -5.12 -10.82 14.22
CA ALA A 9 -6.23 -11.11 15.15
C ALA A 9 -5.78 -11.30 16.61
N ASN A 10 -4.58 -11.83 16.83
CA ASN A 10 -4.11 -12.21 18.17
C ASN A 10 -3.52 -11.03 18.95
N TRP A 11 -3.12 -9.95 18.27
CA TRP A 11 -2.53 -8.76 18.91
C TRP A 11 -3.56 -7.82 19.53
N ILE A 12 -4.83 -7.91 19.12
CA ILE A 12 -5.92 -7.04 19.60
C ILE A 12 -6.21 -7.26 21.09
N HIS A 13 -5.80 -8.40 21.67
CA HIS A 13 -6.09 -8.78 23.06
C HIS A 13 -4.89 -9.34 23.84
N ALA A 14 -3.66 -8.89 23.54
CA ALA A 14 -2.49 -9.40 24.25
C ALA A 14 -2.43 -8.91 25.71
N THR A 15 -2.61 -9.82 26.67
CA THR A 15 -2.34 -9.58 28.09
C THR A 15 -0.85 -9.82 28.40
N PRO A 16 -0.13 -8.85 29.00
CA PRO A 16 1.28 -9.03 29.32
C PRO A 16 1.47 -10.01 30.49
N ALA A 17 2.54 -10.82 30.41
CA ALA A 17 2.92 -11.75 31.48
C ALA A 17 3.40 -10.99 32.73
N THR A 18 3.05 -11.50 33.91
CA THR A 18 3.31 -10.84 35.21
C THR A 18 4.63 -11.28 35.88
N GLU A 19 5.38 -12.19 35.27
CA GLU A 19 6.59 -12.78 35.84
C GLU A 19 7.85 -12.07 35.34
N ALA A 20 8.74 -11.66 36.25
CA ALA A 20 10.01 -11.02 35.90
C ALA A 20 11.04 -12.06 35.43
N GLY A 21 11.40 -12.01 34.14
CA GLY A 21 12.34 -12.95 33.51
C GLY A 21 13.80 -12.74 33.92
N ILE A 22 14.20 -13.27 35.08
CA ILE A 22 15.62 -13.36 35.47
C ILE A 22 16.30 -14.49 34.68
N ASN A 23 17.49 -14.24 34.11
CA ASN A 23 18.30 -15.17 33.29
C ASN A 23 17.70 -15.61 31.94
N ASN A 24 16.69 -14.92 31.42
CA ASN A 24 16.17 -15.20 30.08
C ASN A 24 16.41 -13.99 29.17
N ILE A 25 17.48 -14.03 28.36
CA ILE A 25 17.63 -13.08 27.26
C ILE A 25 16.57 -13.45 26.24
N GLN A 26 15.45 -12.72 26.25
CA GLN A 26 14.46 -12.84 25.19
C GLN A 26 15.10 -12.37 23.90
N ILE A 27 15.47 -13.33 23.05
CA ILE A 27 15.79 -13.04 21.65
C ILE A 27 14.43 -12.67 21.03
N PRO A 28 14.22 -11.40 20.61
CA PRO A 28 12.99 -11.05 19.91
C PRO A 28 12.88 -12.01 18.71
N GLY A 29 11.76 -12.70 18.58
CA GLY A 29 11.57 -13.65 17.49
C GLY A 29 11.92 -12.98 16.16
N GLN A 30 12.56 -13.71 15.23
CA GLN A 30 12.79 -13.20 13.88
C GLN A 30 11.44 -12.80 13.30
N ALA A 31 11.22 -11.48 13.18
CA ALA A 31 10.01 -10.96 12.58
C ALA A 31 10.09 -11.26 11.09
N GLU A 32 9.24 -12.16 10.62
CA GLU A 32 9.02 -12.33 9.20
C GLU A 32 8.49 -10.99 8.66
N LEU A 33 9.30 -10.30 7.86
CA LEU A 33 8.89 -9.10 7.15
C LEU A 33 7.97 -9.53 6.02
N LEU A 34 6.68 -9.71 6.34
CA LEU A 34 5.66 -9.93 5.33
C LEU A 34 5.70 -8.74 4.37
N VAL A 35 5.97 -9.01 3.08
CA VAL A 35 6.07 -7.99 2.02
C VAL A 35 4.80 -7.11 1.94
N TRP A 36 3.69 -7.58 2.50
CA TRP A 36 2.36 -6.97 2.50
C TRP A 36 1.87 -6.58 3.89
N GLN A 37 2.75 -6.15 4.81
CA GLN A 37 2.40 -5.92 6.23
C GLN A 37 1.12 -5.10 6.47
N THR A 38 0.71 -4.25 5.53
CA THR A 38 -0.55 -3.49 5.59
C THR A 38 -1.65 -3.96 4.63
N ARG A 39 -1.36 -4.80 3.62
CA ARG A 39 -2.31 -5.14 2.55
C ARG A 39 -2.98 -6.50 2.76
N TYR A 40 -4.31 -6.49 2.74
CA TYR A 40 -5.13 -7.70 2.92
C TYR A 40 -5.40 -8.49 1.62
N LYS A 41 -4.97 -7.99 0.45
CA LYS A 41 -5.14 -8.63 -0.86
C LYS A 41 -3.96 -8.36 -1.80
N ALA A 42 -3.81 -9.20 -2.82
CA ALA A 42 -2.85 -8.96 -3.91
C ALA A 42 -3.31 -7.80 -4.81
N PRO A 43 -2.38 -7.05 -5.43
CA PRO A 43 -2.73 -5.98 -6.37
C PRO A 43 -3.50 -6.52 -7.57
N THR A 44 -4.59 -5.86 -7.90
CA THR A 44 -5.40 -6.06 -9.10
C THR A 44 -4.62 -5.64 -10.36
N ALA A 45 -5.09 -6.07 -11.54
CA ALA A 45 -4.51 -5.64 -12.82
C ALA A 45 -4.54 -4.11 -12.99
N TYR A 46 -5.65 -3.48 -12.58
CA TYR A 46 -5.77 -2.02 -12.58
C TYR A 46 -4.69 -1.35 -11.72
N GLU A 47 -4.47 -1.81 -10.49
CA GLU A 47 -3.45 -1.24 -9.60
C GLU A 47 -2.04 -1.43 -10.18
N GLN A 48 -1.77 -2.54 -10.87
CA GLN A 48 -0.49 -2.77 -11.54
C GLN A 48 -0.28 -1.83 -12.72
N ASP A 49 -1.29 -1.69 -13.58
CA ASP A 49 -1.24 -0.77 -14.71
C ASP A 49 -1.05 0.67 -14.23
N PHE A 50 -1.80 1.06 -13.20
CA PHE A 50 -1.70 2.39 -12.62
C PHE A 50 -0.27 2.71 -12.17
N VAL A 51 0.39 1.78 -11.49
CA VAL A 51 1.81 1.92 -11.11
C VAL A 51 2.70 2.13 -12.33
N GLN A 52 2.48 1.41 -13.45
CA GLN A 52 3.26 1.61 -14.68
C GLN A 52 3.10 3.02 -15.27
N TYR A 53 1.87 3.55 -15.27
CA TYR A 53 1.61 4.92 -15.74
C TYR A 53 2.22 5.98 -14.81
N LEU A 54 2.19 5.76 -13.50
CA LEU A 54 2.86 6.63 -12.53
C LEU A 54 4.38 6.63 -12.72
N ILE A 55 5.00 5.45 -12.86
CA ILE A 55 6.44 5.32 -13.12
C ILE A 55 6.83 6.12 -14.36
N LYS A 56 6.06 6.01 -15.45
CA LYS A 56 6.29 6.77 -16.68
C LYS A 56 6.16 8.29 -16.47
N ALA A 57 5.14 8.73 -15.73
CA ALA A 57 4.91 10.14 -15.46
C ALA A 57 6.06 10.75 -14.64
N PHE A 58 6.50 10.06 -13.57
CA PHE A 58 7.65 10.50 -12.77
C PHE A 58 8.96 10.44 -13.54
N ALA A 59 9.17 9.40 -14.36
CA ALA A 59 10.35 9.30 -15.23
C ALA A 59 10.41 10.41 -16.29
N ALA A 60 9.25 10.94 -16.71
CA ALA A 60 9.15 12.08 -17.60
C ALA A 60 9.36 13.44 -16.89
N GLY A 61 9.55 13.44 -15.57
CA GLY A 61 9.85 14.64 -14.79
C GLY A 61 8.64 15.33 -14.14
N ALA A 62 7.47 14.69 -14.09
CA ALA A 62 6.36 15.20 -13.30
C ALA A 62 6.76 15.23 -11.82
N THR A 63 6.64 16.39 -11.16
CA THR A 63 6.98 16.55 -9.73
C THR A 63 5.84 17.10 -8.91
N GLU A 64 4.88 17.79 -9.55
CA GLU A 64 3.69 18.30 -8.90
C GLU A 64 2.44 17.47 -9.27
N LEU A 65 1.41 17.54 -8.43
CA LEU A 65 0.17 16.80 -8.64
C LEU A 65 -0.54 17.19 -9.96
N GLY A 66 -0.50 18.48 -10.32
CA GLY A 66 -1.06 18.97 -11.58
C GLY A 66 -0.40 18.33 -12.80
N ASP A 67 0.94 18.30 -12.81
CA ASP A 67 1.73 17.69 -13.88
C ASP A 67 1.48 16.18 -13.98
N LEU A 68 1.34 15.51 -12.82
CA LEU A 68 1.07 14.08 -12.75
C LEU A 68 -0.28 13.75 -13.39
N VAL A 69 -1.34 14.46 -12.98
CA VAL A 69 -2.69 14.30 -13.51
C VAL A 69 -2.74 14.59 -15.01
N GLN A 70 -2.04 15.63 -15.46
CA GLN A 70 -1.93 15.95 -16.88
C GLN A 70 -1.20 14.84 -17.65
N SER A 71 -0.09 14.32 -17.12
CA SER A 71 0.67 13.22 -17.71
C SER A 71 -0.18 11.96 -17.83
N LEU A 72 -0.93 11.58 -16.79
CA LEU A 72 -1.83 10.42 -16.83
C LEU A 72 -2.89 10.57 -17.93
N ASN A 73 -3.50 11.75 -18.04
CA ASN A 73 -4.49 12.05 -19.06
C ASN A 73 -3.90 12.00 -20.48
N GLN A 74 -2.69 12.53 -20.67
CA GLN A 74 -1.94 12.48 -21.94
C GLN A 74 -1.54 11.05 -22.33
N GLN A 75 -1.17 10.22 -21.34
CA GLN A 75 -0.88 8.80 -21.54
C GLN A 75 -2.14 7.97 -21.86
N GLY A 76 -3.33 8.58 -21.85
CA GLY A 76 -4.60 7.92 -22.16
C GLY A 76 -5.16 7.10 -21.00
N PHE A 77 -4.55 7.17 -19.81
CA PHE A 77 -5.07 6.51 -18.63
C PHE A 77 -6.28 7.29 -18.10
N ARG A 78 -7.33 6.57 -17.73
CA ARG A 78 -8.60 7.12 -17.20
C ARG A 78 -8.84 6.56 -15.81
N CYS A 79 -9.62 7.26 -15.01
CA CYS A 79 -10.01 6.73 -13.70
C CYS A 79 -10.92 5.50 -13.87
N GLU A 80 -11.21 4.81 -12.76
CA GLU A 80 -12.06 3.60 -12.79
C GLU A 80 -13.47 3.89 -13.35
N SER A 81 -14.00 5.10 -13.20
CA SER A 81 -15.27 5.54 -13.81
C SER A 81 -15.16 5.90 -15.31
N GLY A 82 -13.94 5.94 -15.87
CA GLY A 82 -13.68 6.29 -17.27
C GLY A 82 -13.51 7.78 -17.55
N GLU A 83 -13.60 8.63 -16.54
CA GLU A 83 -13.42 10.08 -16.65
C GLU A 83 -11.93 10.48 -16.71
N LEU A 84 -11.70 11.75 -17.02
CA LEU A 84 -10.37 12.35 -16.96
C LEU A 84 -9.93 12.51 -15.50
N TRP A 85 -8.63 12.36 -15.26
CA TRP A 85 -8.04 12.63 -13.96
C TRP A 85 -8.14 14.11 -13.63
N THR A 86 -8.52 14.40 -12.39
CA THR A 86 -8.37 15.70 -11.72
C THR A 86 -7.58 15.47 -10.44
N SER A 87 -7.09 16.54 -9.81
CA SER A 87 -6.39 16.43 -8.52
C SER A 87 -7.27 15.84 -7.42
N GLU A 88 -8.58 16.10 -7.48
CA GLU A 88 -9.58 15.60 -6.53
C GLU A 88 -9.79 14.09 -6.71
N THR A 89 -10.11 13.65 -7.93
CA THR A 89 -10.33 12.22 -8.22
C THR A 89 -9.07 11.39 -8.00
N PHE A 90 -7.88 11.96 -8.26
CA PHE A 90 -6.61 11.34 -7.91
C PHE A 90 -6.45 11.16 -6.39
N SER A 91 -6.78 12.17 -5.61
CA SER A 91 -6.65 12.12 -4.14
C SER A 91 -7.61 11.11 -3.52
N GLU A 92 -8.86 11.09 -4.00
CA GLU A 92 -9.87 10.10 -3.59
C GLU A 92 -9.40 8.68 -3.91
N GLU A 93 -8.82 8.47 -5.09
CA GLU A 93 -8.30 7.17 -5.50
C GLU A 93 -7.12 6.73 -4.63
N MET A 94 -6.16 7.62 -4.34
CA MET A 94 -5.05 7.33 -3.43
C MET A 94 -5.56 6.97 -2.03
N GLN A 95 -6.58 7.67 -1.52
CA GLN A 95 -7.21 7.35 -0.24
C GLN A 95 -7.87 5.96 -0.26
N ARG A 96 -8.57 5.63 -1.35
CA ARG A 96 -9.22 4.33 -1.54
C ARG A 96 -8.20 3.18 -1.62
N LEU A 97 -7.03 3.40 -2.22
CA LEU A 97 -5.97 2.39 -2.41
C LEU A 97 -4.99 2.27 -1.23
N GLY A 98 -5.05 3.19 -0.26
CA GLY A 98 -4.19 3.24 0.92
C GLY A 98 -4.61 2.36 2.10
N TYR A 99 -5.43 1.31 1.86
CA TYR A 99 -5.92 0.37 2.87
C TYR A 99 -4.85 -0.54 3.48
#